data_AF-A0A5P6VRH4-F1
#
_entry.id   AF-A0A5P6VRH4-F1
#
_cell.length_a   1.000
_cell.length_b   1.000
_cell.length_c   1.000
_cell.angle_alpha   90.00
_cell.angle_beta   90.00
_cell.angle_gamma   90.00
#
_symmetry.space_group_name_H-M   'P 1'
#
loop_
_entity.id
_entity.type
_entity.pdbx_description
1 polymer ?
#
loop_
_entity_poly.entity_id
_entity_poly.type
_entity_poly.pdbx_seq_one_letter_code
_entity_poly.pdbx_strand_id
1 'polypeptide(L)'
;MNVLDYSIKVGRLLRKTNEGRNFIEIQNRIEERYGEEVIYSLFTQLVNNQETKFYFAAWAMAYDTYRGILEDETFEDREMFIRTAELVNNDEDFKKLAEASIELENVFQVVSSGALSGQDMDQMLPKEWKFRMRNSISDIQLAVKRTLMGKYFDLYNAKKRGFISTDAAKKYLDMREKCRFLPFTKEAISMIHDNKELPEEEKELYEKMYLIREAINKGIYYGFRGKINEINKEEISTELSDIEGKFLQETTIAHNNIKATVSDGWLYKIYHDNEYFYYMVHSKEVRFENGLGNATIIGVLYPKDDRRIFETQFIMKKSDED
;
A
#
# COMPACT_ATOMS: atom_id res chain seq x y z
N MET A 1 -17.84 5.83 -6.03
CA MET A 1 -16.41 5.51 -6.15
C MET A 1 -15.64 6.42 -5.22
N ASN A 2 -15.01 5.80 -4.25
CA ASN A 2 -14.06 6.42 -3.33
C ASN A 2 -12.69 6.58 -4.01
N VAL A 3 -11.71 7.16 -3.32
CA VAL A 3 -10.32 7.30 -3.80
C VAL A 3 -9.77 5.95 -4.25
N LEU A 4 -9.99 4.89 -3.48
CA LEU A 4 -9.44 3.56 -3.72
C LEU A 4 -10.00 2.92 -5.01
N ASP A 5 -11.30 3.05 -5.27
CA ASP A 5 -11.96 2.62 -6.50
C ASP A 5 -11.33 3.30 -7.75
N TYR A 6 -11.13 4.61 -7.68
CA TYR A 6 -10.51 5.36 -8.79
C TYR A 6 -9.04 4.99 -8.98
N SER A 7 -8.32 4.77 -7.88
CA SER A 7 -6.94 4.31 -7.89
C SER A 7 -6.80 2.92 -8.52
N ILE A 8 -7.71 1.99 -8.24
CA ILE A 8 -7.77 0.68 -8.92
C ILE A 8 -7.95 0.83 -10.43
N LYS A 9 -8.84 1.73 -10.86
CA LYS A 9 -9.06 2.04 -12.28
C LYS A 9 -7.78 2.56 -12.94
N VAL A 10 -7.03 3.43 -12.27
CA VAL A 10 -5.73 3.92 -12.74
C VAL A 10 -4.71 2.78 -12.82
N GLY A 11 -4.60 1.92 -11.80
CA GLY A 11 -3.73 0.73 -11.84
C GLY A 11 -4.00 -0.19 -13.04
N ARG A 12 -5.28 -0.47 -13.32
CA ARG A 12 -5.70 -1.27 -14.48
C ARG A 12 -5.35 -0.61 -15.82
N LEU A 13 -5.27 0.72 -15.87
CA LEU A 13 -4.84 1.46 -17.06
C LEU A 13 -3.32 1.52 -17.18
N LEU A 14 -2.60 1.68 -16.06
CA LEU A 14 -1.15 1.63 -15.98
C LEU A 14 -0.61 0.31 -16.55
N ARG A 15 -1.29 -0.81 -16.27
CA ARG A 15 -0.99 -2.12 -16.87
C ARG A 15 -0.94 -2.11 -18.41
N LYS A 16 -1.63 -1.16 -19.06
CA LYS A 16 -1.76 -1.07 -20.52
C LYS A 16 -0.83 -0.04 -21.15
N THR A 17 -0.02 0.67 -20.36
CA THR A 17 0.98 1.62 -20.86
C THR A 17 2.24 0.86 -21.31
N ASN A 18 3.19 1.57 -21.92
CA ASN A 18 4.45 0.96 -22.37
C ASN A 18 5.28 0.47 -21.18
N GLU A 19 5.37 1.27 -20.12
CA GLU A 19 6.09 0.95 -18.89
C GLU A 19 5.49 -0.28 -18.21
N GLY A 20 4.15 -0.30 -18.09
CA GLY A 20 3.45 -1.42 -17.49
C GLY A 20 3.55 -2.73 -18.28
N ARG A 21 3.51 -2.66 -19.62
CA ARG A 21 3.70 -3.84 -20.48
C ARG A 21 5.13 -4.35 -20.44
N ASN A 22 6.12 -3.45 -20.53
CA ASN A 22 7.53 -3.81 -20.47
C ASN A 22 7.84 -4.59 -19.18
N PHE A 23 7.41 -4.06 -18.03
CA PHE A 23 7.57 -4.73 -16.74
C PHE A 23 6.96 -6.14 -16.72
N ILE A 24 5.72 -6.29 -17.21
CA ILE A 24 5.02 -7.59 -17.24
C ILE A 24 5.67 -8.57 -18.22
N GLU A 25 6.09 -8.10 -19.39
CA GLU A 25 6.75 -8.93 -20.40
C GLU A 25 8.07 -9.51 -19.88
N ILE A 26 8.88 -8.70 -19.19
CA ILE A 26 10.12 -9.18 -18.57
C ILE A 26 9.81 -10.17 -17.45
N GLN A 27 8.86 -9.83 -16.56
CA GLN A 27 8.44 -10.72 -15.47
C GLN A 27 8.00 -12.10 -16.00
N ASN A 28 7.16 -12.13 -17.03
CA ASN A 28 6.65 -13.37 -17.62
C ASN A 28 7.79 -14.21 -18.22
N ARG A 29 8.78 -13.60 -18.90
CA ARG A 29 9.92 -14.35 -19.44
C ARG A 29 10.77 -15.02 -18.37
N ILE A 30 10.89 -14.40 -17.19
CA ILE A 30 11.59 -15.00 -16.05
C ILE A 30 10.74 -16.13 -15.46
N GLU A 31 9.44 -15.89 -15.26
CA GLU A 31 8.51 -16.88 -14.71
C GLU A 31 8.39 -18.12 -15.61
N GLU A 32 8.36 -17.95 -16.94
CA GLU A 32 8.36 -19.05 -17.92
C GLU A 32 9.64 -19.89 -17.85
N ARG A 33 10.78 -19.29 -17.47
CA ARG A 33 12.07 -19.98 -17.41
C ARG A 33 12.34 -20.64 -16.06
N TYR A 34 11.94 -19.99 -14.97
CA TYR A 34 12.32 -20.37 -13.62
C TYR A 34 11.14 -20.60 -12.66
N GLY A 35 9.89 -20.47 -13.11
CA GLY A 35 8.69 -20.49 -12.26
C GLY A 35 8.53 -21.73 -11.38
N GLU A 36 9.06 -22.87 -11.81
CA GLU A 36 9.04 -24.13 -11.05
C GLU A 36 10.28 -24.34 -10.16
N GLU A 37 11.27 -23.44 -10.26
CA GLU A 37 12.51 -23.55 -9.50
C GLU A 37 12.37 -22.98 -8.09
N VAL A 38 12.86 -23.74 -7.10
CA VAL A 38 12.94 -23.29 -5.70
C VAL A 38 13.71 -21.97 -5.58
N ILE A 39 14.72 -21.78 -6.43
CA ILE A 39 15.57 -20.60 -6.47
C ILE A 39 14.73 -19.34 -6.82
N TYR A 40 13.84 -19.45 -7.82
CA TYR A 40 12.91 -18.37 -8.16
C TYR A 40 11.86 -18.13 -7.08
N SER A 41 11.40 -19.20 -6.41
CA SER A 41 10.51 -19.07 -5.25
C SER A 41 11.15 -18.26 -4.10
N LEU A 42 12.46 -18.39 -3.86
CA LEU A 42 13.14 -17.59 -2.83
C LEU A 42 13.20 -16.12 -3.22
N PHE A 43 13.52 -15.82 -4.48
CA PHE A 43 13.52 -14.46 -5.00
C PHE A 43 12.15 -13.80 -4.87
N THR A 44 11.09 -14.49 -5.32
CA THR A 44 9.72 -13.95 -5.27
C THR A 44 9.18 -13.84 -3.84
N GLN A 45 9.60 -14.69 -2.91
CA GLN A 45 9.29 -14.51 -1.48
C GLN A 45 9.85 -13.19 -0.93
N LEU A 46 11.10 -12.84 -1.27
CA LEU A 46 11.68 -11.56 -0.86
C LEU A 46 10.89 -10.37 -1.45
N VAL A 47 10.53 -10.45 -2.73
CA VAL A 47 9.67 -9.45 -3.38
C VAL A 47 8.33 -9.33 -2.65
N ASN A 48 7.65 -10.45 -2.38
CA ASN A 48 6.34 -10.48 -1.72
C ASN A 48 6.39 -9.91 -0.29
N ASN A 49 7.51 -10.09 0.42
CA ASN A 49 7.71 -9.50 1.74
C ASN A 49 7.86 -7.97 1.68
N GLN A 50 8.38 -7.44 0.58
CA GLN A 50 8.65 -6.01 0.39
C GLN A 50 7.51 -5.27 -0.31
N GLU A 51 6.72 -5.92 -1.18
CA GLU A 51 5.70 -5.26 -2.01
C GLU A 51 4.61 -4.55 -1.21
N THR A 52 4.36 -4.99 0.04
CA THR A 52 3.36 -4.38 0.93
C THR A 52 3.68 -2.94 1.33
N LYS A 53 4.97 -2.57 1.29
CA LYS A 53 5.50 -1.27 1.70
C LYS A 53 6.15 -0.51 0.55
N PHE A 54 6.76 -1.24 -0.38
CA PHE A 54 7.60 -0.69 -1.44
C PHE A 54 7.03 -0.90 -2.84
N TYR A 55 5.88 -1.56 -2.98
CA TYR A 55 5.12 -1.62 -4.22
C TYR A 55 5.96 -2.09 -5.42
N PHE A 56 6.24 -1.23 -6.41
CA PHE A 56 7.02 -1.61 -7.59
C PHE A 56 8.52 -1.70 -7.28
N ALA A 57 9.03 -0.84 -6.38
CA ALA A 57 10.44 -0.86 -5.97
C ALA A 57 10.88 -2.18 -5.32
N ALA A 58 9.94 -2.99 -4.81
CA ALA A 58 10.25 -4.28 -4.19
C ALA A 58 11.06 -5.23 -5.10
N TRP A 59 10.89 -5.14 -6.42
CA TRP A 59 11.63 -5.97 -7.38
C TRP A 59 13.11 -5.55 -7.48
N ALA A 60 13.37 -4.25 -7.56
CA ALA A 60 14.73 -3.72 -7.54
C ALA A 60 15.42 -3.94 -6.18
N MET A 61 14.68 -3.77 -5.09
CA MET A 61 15.20 -4.04 -3.74
C MET A 61 15.59 -5.50 -3.55
N ALA A 62 14.77 -6.44 -4.05
CA ALA A 62 15.13 -7.85 -4.05
C ALA A 62 16.38 -8.13 -4.89
N TYR A 63 16.47 -7.55 -6.10
CA TYR A 63 17.65 -7.66 -6.96
C TYR A 63 18.92 -7.17 -6.27
N ASP A 64 18.89 -5.96 -5.69
CA ASP A 64 20.05 -5.38 -4.99
C ASP A 64 20.44 -6.19 -3.75
N THR A 65 19.47 -6.77 -3.04
CA THR A 65 19.73 -7.66 -1.90
C THR A 65 20.50 -8.89 -2.34
N TYR A 66 20.06 -9.57 -3.40
CA TYR A 66 20.76 -10.75 -3.92
C TYR A 66 22.11 -10.41 -4.53
N ARG A 67 22.28 -9.24 -5.16
CA ARG A 67 23.60 -8.78 -5.58
C ARG A 67 24.53 -8.59 -4.37
N GLY A 68 24.04 -7.98 -3.30
CA GLY A 68 24.79 -7.78 -2.06
C GLY A 68 25.26 -9.09 -1.39
N ILE A 69 24.48 -10.17 -1.49
CA ILE A 69 24.87 -11.51 -0.99
C ILE A 69 26.13 -12.05 -1.70
N LEU A 70 26.34 -11.70 -2.98
CA LEU A 70 27.57 -12.08 -3.70
C LEU A 70 28.77 -11.25 -3.24
N GLU A 71 28.55 -10.00 -2.86
CA GLU A 71 29.58 -9.03 -2.48
C GLU A 71 30.01 -9.14 -1.00
N ASP A 72 29.11 -9.58 -0.11
CA ASP A 72 29.35 -9.70 1.33
C ASP A 72 29.46 -11.17 1.78
N GLU A 73 30.69 -11.61 2.05
CA GLU A 73 30.95 -12.96 2.57
C GLU A 73 30.45 -13.19 4.01
N THR A 74 30.10 -12.12 4.74
CA THR A 74 29.61 -12.19 6.13
C THR A 74 28.09 -12.27 6.24
N PHE A 75 27.38 -12.28 5.12
CA PHE A 75 25.93 -12.38 5.09
C PHE A 75 25.43 -13.65 5.82
N GLU A 76 24.51 -13.47 6.75
CA GLU A 76 23.91 -14.57 7.53
C GLU A 76 23.16 -15.54 6.59
N ASP A 77 23.34 -16.84 6.79
CA ASP A 77 22.75 -17.88 5.93
C ASP A 77 23.12 -17.77 4.43
N ARG A 78 24.25 -17.13 4.08
CA ARG A 78 24.70 -16.96 2.69
C ARG A 78 24.67 -18.24 1.86
N GLU A 79 25.05 -19.38 2.44
CA GLU A 79 25.04 -20.68 1.75
C GLU A 79 23.63 -21.07 1.24
N MET A 80 22.57 -20.68 1.95
CA MET A 80 21.18 -20.93 1.55
C MET A 80 20.79 -20.10 0.31
N PHE A 81 21.32 -18.88 0.19
CA PHE A 81 20.90 -17.92 -0.82
C PHE A 81 21.84 -17.80 -2.01
N ILE A 82 23.07 -18.31 -1.91
CA ILE A 82 24.12 -18.08 -2.90
C ILE A 82 23.72 -18.49 -4.32
N ARG A 83 23.03 -19.63 -4.48
CA ARG A 83 22.55 -20.10 -5.80
C ARG A 83 21.50 -19.17 -6.39
N THR A 84 20.66 -18.56 -5.55
CA THR A 84 19.68 -17.55 -5.98
C THR A 84 20.37 -16.27 -6.36
N ALA A 85 21.36 -15.86 -5.59
CA ALA A 85 22.18 -14.70 -5.89
C ALA A 85 22.92 -14.85 -7.23
N GLU A 86 23.53 -16.01 -7.48
CA GLU A 86 24.18 -16.34 -8.75
C GLU A 86 23.19 -16.33 -9.92
N LEU A 87 22.02 -16.93 -9.78
CA LEU A 87 20.99 -16.91 -10.83
C LEU A 87 20.56 -15.48 -11.18
N VAL A 88 20.16 -14.70 -10.16
CA VAL A 88 19.66 -13.33 -10.30
C VAL A 88 20.70 -12.41 -10.92
N ASN A 89 21.99 -12.62 -10.60
CA ASN A 89 23.07 -11.78 -11.12
C ASN A 89 23.54 -12.20 -12.54
N ASN A 90 23.44 -13.47 -12.90
CA ASN A 90 23.94 -13.97 -14.18
C ASN A 90 22.92 -13.83 -15.33
N ASP A 91 21.64 -13.74 -15.02
CA ASP A 91 20.59 -13.55 -16.03
C ASP A 91 20.16 -12.07 -16.12
N GLU A 92 20.47 -11.47 -17.27
CA GLU A 92 20.21 -10.06 -17.58
C GLU A 92 18.72 -9.69 -17.49
N ASP A 93 17.78 -10.63 -17.64
CA ASP A 93 16.36 -10.30 -17.48
C ASP A 93 16.01 -9.89 -16.03
N PHE A 94 16.68 -10.41 -15.01
CA PHE A 94 16.45 -9.95 -13.62
C PHE A 94 16.89 -8.51 -13.41
N LYS A 95 18.04 -8.14 -13.98
CA LYS A 95 18.52 -6.75 -13.97
C LYS A 95 17.56 -5.83 -14.73
N LYS A 96 17.12 -6.23 -15.93
CA LYS A 96 16.11 -5.49 -16.70
C LYS A 96 14.79 -5.35 -15.95
N LEU A 97 14.38 -6.38 -15.21
CA LEU A 97 13.18 -6.33 -14.38
C LEU A 97 13.33 -5.32 -13.25
N ALA A 98 14.49 -5.30 -12.59
CA ALA A 98 14.82 -4.30 -11.57
C ALA A 98 14.76 -2.88 -12.15
N GLU A 99 15.40 -2.62 -13.29
CA GLU A 99 15.38 -1.33 -13.99
C GLU A 99 13.94 -0.91 -14.38
N ALA A 100 13.18 -1.81 -15.01
CA ALA A 100 11.78 -1.55 -15.37
C ALA A 100 10.89 -1.31 -14.14
N SER A 101 11.19 -1.95 -13.01
CA SER A 101 10.47 -1.73 -11.75
C SER A 101 10.70 -0.34 -11.17
N ILE A 102 11.91 0.20 -11.29
CA ILE A 102 12.24 1.57 -10.87
C ILE A 102 11.60 2.60 -11.79
N GLU A 103 11.61 2.38 -13.11
CA GLU A 103 10.91 3.24 -14.06
C GLU A 103 9.41 3.33 -13.72
N LEU A 104 8.79 2.18 -13.44
CA LEU A 104 7.38 2.09 -13.09
C LEU A 104 7.10 2.72 -11.71
N GLU A 105 7.96 2.50 -10.72
CA GLU A 105 7.88 3.14 -9.40
C GLU A 105 7.95 4.67 -9.50
N ASN A 106 8.88 5.21 -10.30
CA ASN A 106 9.03 6.66 -10.46
C ASN A 106 7.74 7.30 -10.98
N VAL A 107 7.14 6.71 -12.01
CA VAL A 107 5.87 7.20 -12.55
C VAL A 107 4.72 7.01 -11.55
N PHE A 108 4.69 5.88 -10.84
CA PHE A 108 3.74 5.62 -9.76
C PHE A 108 3.82 6.67 -8.65
N GLN A 109 5.02 7.06 -8.21
CA GLN A 109 5.21 8.08 -7.18
C GLN A 109 4.77 9.47 -7.65
N VAL A 110 5.01 9.82 -8.92
CA VAL A 110 4.50 11.06 -9.52
C VAL A 110 2.98 11.08 -9.48
N VAL A 111 2.33 10.00 -9.92
CA VAL A 111 0.87 9.87 -9.91
C VAL A 111 0.32 9.95 -8.49
N SER A 112 0.91 9.21 -7.54
CA SER A 112 0.45 9.17 -6.15
C SER A 112 0.58 10.53 -5.46
N SER A 113 1.75 11.14 -5.56
CA SER A 113 2.04 12.43 -4.92
C SER A 113 1.22 13.57 -5.54
N GLY A 114 1.13 13.62 -6.88
CA GLY A 114 0.35 14.65 -7.56
C GLY A 114 -1.17 14.44 -7.42
N ALA A 115 -1.64 13.20 -7.28
CA ALA A 115 -3.03 12.92 -6.95
C ALA A 115 -3.40 13.39 -5.53
N LEU A 116 -2.49 13.17 -4.57
CA LEU A 116 -2.64 13.58 -3.18
C LEU A 116 -2.61 15.11 -3.02
N SER A 117 -1.64 15.78 -3.65
CA SER A 117 -1.43 17.23 -3.52
C SER A 117 -2.36 18.06 -4.42
N GLY A 118 -2.93 17.46 -5.46
CA GLY A 118 -3.71 18.18 -6.48
C GLY A 118 -2.84 18.96 -7.47
N GLN A 119 -1.54 18.70 -7.52
CA GLN A 119 -0.60 19.31 -8.45
C GLN A 119 -0.94 18.98 -9.91
N ASP A 120 -0.65 19.91 -10.82
CA ASP A 120 -0.65 19.63 -12.25
C ASP A 120 0.52 18.72 -12.62
N MET A 121 0.19 17.51 -13.08
CA MET A 121 1.14 16.46 -13.45
C MET A 121 1.38 16.39 -14.96
N ASP A 122 0.77 17.25 -15.78
CA ASP A 122 0.75 17.06 -17.24
C ASP A 122 2.15 17.03 -17.87
N GLN A 123 3.10 17.77 -17.28
CA GLN A 123 4.50 17.83 -17.69
C GLN A 123 5.38 16.72 -17.08
N MET A 124 4.92 16.08 -16.00
CA MET A 124 5.66 15.04 -15.27
C MET A 124 5.28 13.63 -15.73
N LEU A 125 4.10 13.48 -16.34
CA LEU A 125 3.62 12.19 -16.86
C LEU A 125 4.13 11.93 -18.29
N PRO A 126 4.35 10.65 -18.65
CA PRO A 126 4.71 10.28 -20.02
C PRO A 126 3.72 10.85 -21.04
N LYS A 127 4.25 11.43 -22.12
CA LYS A 127 3.44 12.12 -23.13
C LYS A 127 2.60 11.17 -23.97
N GLU A 128 3.00 9.92 -24.08
CA GLU A 128 2.31 8.89 -24.86
C GLU A 128 1.06 8.36 -24.12
N TRP A 129 0.90 8.70 -22.84
CA TRP A 129 -0.25 8.28 -22.06
C TRP A 129 -1.54 8.87 -22.62
N LYS A 130 -2.46 7.97 -22.97
CA LYS A 130 -3.76 8.31 -23.54
C LYS A 130 -4.55 9.21 -22.60
N PHE A 131 -5.38 10.08 -23.17
CA PHE A 131 -6.31 10.96 -22.44
C PHE A 131 -7.12 10.24 -21.35
N ARG A 132 -7.54 8.99 -21.59
CA ARG A 132 -8.24 8.16 -20.60
C ARG A 132 -7.44 7.95 -19.29
N MET A 133 -6.13 7.78 -19.37
CA MET A 133 -5.26 7.63 -18.20
C MET A 133 -5.22 8.94 -17.41
N ARG A 134 -4.95 10.07 -18.09
CA ARG A 134 -4.91 11.41 -17.49
C ARG A 134 -6.22 11.76 -16.79
N ASN A 135 -7.36 11.56 -17.45
CA ASN A 135 -8.68 11.76 -16.82
C ASN A 135 -8.90 10.87 -15.59
N SER A 136 -8.44 9.62 -15.64
CA SER A 136 -8.59 8.71 -14.49
C SER A 136 -7.74 9.15 -13.30
N ILE A 137 -6.61 9.80 -13.52
CA ILE A 137 -5.79 10.42 -12.46
C ILE A 137 -6.50 11.67 -11.91
N SER A 138 -7.10 12.50 -12.76
CA SER A 138 -7.92 13.63 -12.31
C SER A 138 -9.13 13.18 -11.49
N ASP A 139 -9.73 12.02 -11.80
CA ASP A 139 -10.80 11.43 -10.98
C ASP A 139 -10.31 11.15 -9.54
N ILE A 140 -9.06 10.67 -9.37
CA ILE A 140 -8.45 10.49 -8.04
C ILE A 140 -8.32 11.83 -7.35
N GLN A 141 -7.78 12.86 -8.00
CA GLN A 141 -7.65 14.20 -7.41
C GLN A 141 -8.99 14.76 -6.93
N LEU A 142 -10.05 14.59 -7.73
CA LEU A 142 -11.41 14.98 -7.35
C LEU A 142 -11.94 14.15 -6.16
N ALA A 143 -11.60 12.86 -6.08
CA ALA A 143 -11.92 12.03 -4.92
C ALA A 143 -11.19 12.50 -3.66
N VAL A 144 -9.87 12.73 -3.75
CA VAL A 144 -9.06 13.27 -2.66
C VAL A 144 -9.61 14.61 -2.16
N LYS A 145 -9.98 15.53 -3.06
CA LYS A 145 -10.61 16.81 -2.67
C LYS A 145 -11.90 16.59 -1.88
N ARG A 146 -12.70 15.59 -2.25
CA ARG A 146 -13.97 15.27 -1.58
C ARG A 146 -13.77 14.67 -0.19
N THR A 147 -12.62 14.12 0.16
CA THR A 147 -12.32 13.66 1.54
C THR A 147 -12.15 14.81 2.54
N LEU A 148 -11.93 16.03 2.01
CA LEU A 148 -11.66 17.27 2.74
C LEU A 148 -10.29 17.36 3.41
N MET A 149 -9.38 16.42 3.15
CA MET A 149 -7.99 16.47 3.65
C MET A 149 -7.33 17.84 3.41
N GLY A 150 -7.35 18.34 2.17
CA GLY A 150 -6.74 19.63 1.82
C GLY A 150 -7.31 20.82 2.62
N LYS A 151 -8.64 20.84 2.82
CA LYS A 151 -9.31 21.86 3.65
C LYS A 151 -8.79 21.84 5.09
N TYR A 152 -8.55 20.66 5.67
CA TYR A 152 -7.99 20.56 7.02
C TYR A 152 -6.54 21.05 7.10
N PHE A 153 -5.71 20.71 6.11
CA PHE A 153 -4.35 21.23 6.00
C PHE A 153 -4.34 22.77 5.89
N ASP A 154 -5.21 23.34 5.05
CA ASP A 154 -5.32 24.79 4.87
C ASP A 154 -5.75 25.50 6.15
N LEU A 155 -6.75 24.95 6.85
CA LEU A 155 -7.23 25.49 8.12
C LEU A 155 -6.16 25.43 9.22
N TYR A 156 -5.42 24.31 9.31
CA TYR A 156 -4.34 24.18 10.28
C TYR A 156 -3.18 25.12 9.95
N ASN A 157 -2.77 25.22 8.67
CA ASN A 157 -1.74 26.15 8.21
C ASN A 157 -2.10 27.62 8.49
N ALA A 158 -3.38 27.98 8.37
CA ALA A 158 -3.85 29.33 8.70
C ALA A 158 -3.64 29.68 10.18
N LYS A 159 -3.77 28.69 11.09
CA LYS A 159 -3.53 28.84 12.53
C LYS A 159 -2.04 28.71 12.89
N LYS A 160 -1.30 27.86 12.19
CA LYS A 160 0.09 27.47 12.46
C LYS A 160 0.90 27.53 11.16
N ARG A 161 1.23 28.75 10.73
CA ARG A 161 1.93 28.98 9.46
C ARG A 161 3.23 28.18 9.38
N GLY A 162 3.38 27.39 8.32
CA GLY A 162 4.61 26.68 8.02
C GLY A 162 4.87 25.45 8.89
N PHE A 163 3.84 24.85 9.51
CA PHE A 163 3.99 23.66 10.37
C PHE A 163 4.76 22.51 9.69
N ILE A 164 4.46 22.26 8.41
CA ILE A 164 5.15 21.26 7.57
C ILE A 164 6.65 21.55 7.32
N SER A 165 7.09 22.79 7.53
CA SER A 165 8.47 23.22 7.25
C SER A 165 9.39 23.18 8.47
N THR A 166 8.83 22.89 9.64
CA THR A 166 9.58 22.78 10.89
C THR A 166 10.52 21.57 10.87
N ASP A 167 11.64 21.65 11.59
CA ASP A 167 12.58 20.53 11.67
C ASP A 167 11.96 19.30 12.36
N ALA A 168 11.08 19.52 13.34
CA ALA A 168 10.30 18.47 13.98
C ALA A 168 9.39 17.75 12.97
N ALA A 169 8.66 18.50 12.13
CA ALA A 169 7.81 17.93 11.09
C ALA A 169 8.63 17.14 10.07
N LYS A 170 9.76 17.69 9.59
CA LYS A 170 10.66 16.98 8.66
C LYS A 170 11.17 15.66 9.24
N LYS A 171 11.68 15.68 10.48
CA LYS A 171 12.13 14.46 11.16
C LYS A 171 11.03 13.42 11.30
N TYR A 172 9.82 13.86 11.66
CA TYR A 172 8.66 12.98 11.78
C TYR A 172 8.26 12.37 10.44
N LEU A 173 8.18 13.18 9.38
CA LEU A 173 7.85 12.71 8.04
C LEU A 173 8.93 11.74 7.52
N ASP A 174 10.22 12.06 7.70
CA ASP A 174 11.32 11.17 7.31
C ASP A 174 11.26 9.82 8.05
N MET A 175 10.97 9.84 9.36
CA MET A 175 10.75 8.63 10.14
C MET A 175 9.55 7.83 9.60
N ARG A 176 8.45 8.51 9.32
CA ARG A 176 7.22 7.89 8.80
C ARG A 176 7.42 7.25 7.42
N GLU A 177 8.18 7.89 6.54
CA GLU A 177 8.58 7.34 5.23
C GLU A 177 9.49 6.12 5.34
N LYS A 178 10.32 6.03 6.39
CA LYS A 178 11.18 4.87 6.65
C LYS A 178 10.40 3.69 7.20
N CYS A 179 9.47 3.92 8.12
CA CYS A 179 8.70 2.85 8.76
C CYS A 179 7.58 2.30 7.86
N ARG A 180 6.92 3.18 7.08
CA ARG A 180 5.79 2.85 6.17
C ARG A 180 4.71 1.96 6.81
N PHE A 181 4.40 2.18 8.08
CA PHE A 181 3.28 1.50 8.72
C PHE A 181 1.97 1.90 8.03
N LEU A 182 1.02 0.97 7.96
CA LEU A 182 -0.31 1.31 7.50
C LEU A 182 -0.91 2.33 8.50
N PRO A 183 -1.54 3.42 8.05
CA PRO A 183 -2.10 4.45 8.93
C PRO A 183 -3.15 3.89 9.87
N PHE A 184 -3.22 4.40 11.09
CA PHE A 184 -4.15 3.93 12.14
C PHE A 184 -3.96 2.47 12.62
N THR A 185 -2.83 1.82 12.30
CA THR A 185 -2.43 0.57 12.97
C THR A 185 -1.88 0.84 14.36
N LYS A 186 -1.80 -0.20 15.19
CA LYS A 186 -1.19 -0.08 16.52
C LYS A 186 0.23 0.46 16.46
N GLU A 187 1.03 0.00 15.48
CA GLU A 187 2.40 0.48 15.29
C GLU A 187 2.44 1.95 14.87
N ALA A 188 1.55 2.38 13.96
CA ALA A 188 1.45 3.78 13.56
C ALA A 188 1.03 4.66 14.74
N ILE A 189 0.03 4.23 15.53
CA ILE A 189 -0.45 4.95 16.72
C ILE A 189 0.63 5.04 17.80
N SER A 190 1.36 3.95 18.07
CA SER A 190 2.48 3.98 19.02
C SER A 190 3.54 5.00 18.58
N MET A 191 3.94 4.95 17.32
CA MET A 191 4.95 5.86 16.76
C MET A 191 4.50 7.34 16.82
N ILE A 192 3.21 7.62 16.62
CA ILE A 192 2.62 8.95 16.81
C ILE A 192 2.69 9.40 18.27
N HIS A 193 2.23 8.54 19.18
CA HIS A 193 2.16 8.83 20.60
C HIS A 193 3.54 9.12 21.18
N ASP A 194 4.56 8.36 20.76
CA ASP A 194 5.93 8.48 21.25
C ASP A 194 6.63 9.75 20.75
N ASN A 195 6.13 10.38 19.67
CA ASN A 195 6.66 11.66 19.21
C ASN A 195 6.15 12.81 20.09
N LYS A 196 7.04 13.38 20.92
CA LYS A 196 6.71 14.51 21.81
C LYS A 196 6.98 15.89 21.20
N GLU A 197 7.59 15.95 20.01
CA GLU A 197 7.99 17.21 19.36
C GLU A 197 6.82 17.87 18.61
N LEU A 198 5.81 17.09 18.20
CA LEU A 198 4.67 17.58 17.44
C LEU A 198 3.37 17.61 18.26
N PRO A 199 2.49 18.60 18.05
CA PRO A 199 1.14 18.60 18.61
C PRO A 199 0.31 17.43 18.09
N GLU A 200 -0.60 16.89 18.92
CA GLU A 200 -1.45 15.75 18.53
C GLU A 200 -2.32 16.03 17.30
N GLU A 201 -2.90 17.23 17.20
CA GLU A 201 -3.68 17.69 16.04
C GLU A 201 -2.86 17.63 14.73
N GLU A 202 -1.55 17.90 14.80
CA GLU A 202 -0.67 17.86 13.64
C GLU A 202 -0.35 16.43 13.20
N LYS A 203 -0.10 15.53 14.16
CA LYS A 203 0.15 14.11 13.87
C LYS A 203 -1.09 13.43 13.29
N GLU A 204 -2.26 13.74 13.82
CA GLU A 204 -3.53 13.24 13.30
C GLU A 204 -3.75 13.70 11.85
N LEU A 205 -3.40 14.96 11.54
CA LEU A 205 -3.45 15.49 10.18
C LEU A 205 -2.50 14.73 9.23
N TYR A 206 -1.30 14.39 9.69
CA TYR A 206 -0.38 13.55 8.93
C TYR A 206 -0.93 12.14 8.71
N GLU A 207 -1.50 11.48 9.71
CA GLU A 207 -2.09 10.14 9.49
C GLU A 207 -3.26 10.14 8.50
N LYS A 208 -4.10 11.18 8.54
CA LYS A 208 -5.16 11.37 7.53
C LYS A 208 -4.56 11.48 6.13
N MET A 209 -3.45 12.21 5.97
CA MET A 209 -2.72 12.30 4.71
C MET A 209 -2.15 10.94 4.28
N TYR A 210 -1.46 10.23 5.17
CA TYR A 210 -0.91 8.91 4.88
C TYR A 210 -2.00 7.91 4.52
N LEU A 211 -3.17 7.97 5.14
CA LEU A 211 -4.30 7.10 4.80
C LEU A 211 -4.73 7.28 3.36
N ILE A 212 -4.93 8.54 2.93
CA ILE A 212 -5.33 8.82 1.55
C ILE A 212 -4.21 8.40 0.59
N ARG A 213 -2.95 8.67 0.93
CA ARG A 213 -1.81 8.20 0.13
C ARG A 213 -1.79 6.67 0.02
N GLU A 214 -2.04 5.94 1.10
CA GLU A 214 -2.07 4.47 1.09
C GLU A 214 -3.26 3.91 0.30
N ALA A 215 -4.43 4.55 0.36
CA ALA A 215 -5.56 4.21 -0.50
C ALA A 215 -5.23 4.41 -1.99
N ILE A 216 -4.48 5.46 -2.32
CA ILE A 216 -3.97 5.70 -3.68
C ILE A 216 -2.96 4.61 -4.06
N ASN A 217 -1.94 4.40 -3.23
CA ASN A 217 -0.84 3.48 -3.47
C ASN A 217 -1.33 2.05 -3.66
N LYS A 218 -2.03 1.49 -2.66
CA LYS A 218 -2.59 0.14 -2.71
C LYS A 218 -3.60 -0.01 -3.84
N GLY A 219 -4.44 1.01 -4.08
CA GLY A 219 -5.39 0.99 -5.18
C GLY A 219 -4.71 0.86 -6.55
N ILE A 220 -3.73 1.71 -6.84
CA ILE A 220 -2.98 1.66 -8.11
C ILE A 220 -2.20 0.35 -8.21
N TYR A 221 -1.48 -0.04 -7.17
CA TYR A 221 -0.63 -1.23 -7.19
C TYR A 221 -1.43 -2.52 -7.37
N TYR A 222 -2.42 -2.79 -6.50
CA TYR A 222 -3.22 -4.02 -6.62
C TYR A 222 -4.16 -3.98 -7.83
N GLY A 223 -4.57 -2.80 -8.28
CA GLY A 223 -5.25 -2.62 -9.56
C GLY A 223 -4.39 -2.98 -10.78
N PHE A 224 -3.10 -2.64 -10.74
CA PHE A 224 -2.11 -3.02 -11.76
C PHE A 224 -1.86 -4.53 -11.75
N ARG A 225 -1.54 -5.10 -10.57
CA ARG A 225 -1.25 -6.53 -10.42
C ARG A 225 -2.48 -7.38 -10.75
N GLY A 226 -3.69 -6.85 -10.55
CA GLY A 226 -4.93 -7.62 -10.64
C GLY A 226 -5.10 -8.55 -9.43
N LYS A 227 -4.50 -8.20 -8.28
CA LYS A 227 -4.44 -9.00 -7.05
C LYS A 227 -5.31 -8.39 -5.95
N ILE A 228 -6.60 -8.21 -6.24
CA ILE A 228 -7.58 -7.77 -5.24
C ILE A 228 -8.37 -9.01 -4.84
N ASN A 229 -8.36 -9.32 -3.55
CA ASN A 229 -9.12 -10.45 -3.03
C ASN A 229 -10.58 -10.05 -2.89
N GLU A 230 -11.46 -10.70 -3.63
CA GLU A 230 -12.90 -10.50 -3.55
C GLU A 230 -13.48 -11.60 -2.66
N ILE A 231 -14.07 -11.23 -1.52
CA ILE A 231 -14.67 -12.16 -0.58
C ILE A 231 -16.07 -11.68 -0.18
N ASN A 232 -16.97 -12.61 0.06
CA ASN A 232 -18.30 -12.32 0.59
C ASN A 232 -18.29 -12.38 2.12
N LYS A 233 -19.23 -11.68 2.76
CA LYS A 233 -19.41 -11.69 4.21
C LYS A 233 -19.47 -13.11 4.78
N GLU A 234 -20.12 -14.05 4.09
CA GLU A 234 -20.31 -15.42 4.55
C GLU A 234 -18.98 -16.20 4.70
N GLU A 235 -17.91 -15.71 4.10
CA GLU A 235 -16.55 -16.29 4.19
C GLU A 235 -15.81 -15.83 5.46
N ILE A 236 -16.37 -14.86 6.18
CA ILE A 236 -15.83 -14.23 7.39
C ILE A 236 -16.62 -14.72 8.61
N SER A 237 -15.91 -15.06 9.68
CA SER A 237 -16.48 -15.42 11.00
C SER A 237 -16.75 -14.20 11.88
N THR A 238 -16.07 -13.07 11.65
CA THR A 238 -16.25 -11.84 12.41
C THR A 238 -17.61 -11.20 12.10
N GLU A 239 -18.36 -10.80 13.12
CA GLU A 239 -19.62 -10.10 12.93
C GLU A 239 -19.39 -8.73 12.26
N LEU A 240 -20.21 -8.39 11.27
CA LEU A 240 -20.06 -7.10 10.58
C LEU A 240 -20.32 -5.91 11.49
N SER A 241 -21.18 -6.03 12.51
CA SER A 241 -21.35 -4.99 13.53
C SER A 241 -20.06 -4.67 14.28
N ASP A 242 -19.11 -5.61 14.33
CA ASP A 242 -17.79 -5.38 14.91
C ASP A 242 -16.80 -4.73 13.94
N ILE A 243 -17.19 -4.54 12.67
CA ILE A 243 -16.37 -3.98 11.59
C ILE A 243 -16.95 -2.63 11.15
N GLU A 244 -18.27 -2.58 10.94
CA GLU A 244 -19.03 -1.40 10.55
C GLU A 244 -18.99 -0.35 11.66
N GLY A 245 -18.56 0.87 11.31
CA GLY A 245 -18.35 1.96 12.27
C GLY A 245 -16.92 2.06 12.82
N LYS A 246 -16.04 1.09 12.55
CA LYS A 246 -14.60 1.14 12.86
C LYS A 246 -13.74 1.63 11.69
N PHE A 247 -14.30 2.50 10.84
CA PHE A 247 -13.51 3.12 9.78
C PHE A 247 -12.32 3.86 10.38
N LEU A 248 -11.15 3.71 9.75
CA LEU A 248 -9.89 4.30 10.21
C LEU A 248 -9.40 3.74 11.56
N GLN A 249 -9.73 2.49 11.85
CA GLN A 249 -9.18 1.74 12.98
C GLN A 249 -8.66 0.38 12.49
N GLU A 250 -7.56 -0.07 13.08
CA GLU A 250 -7.11 -1.44 12.94
C GLU A 250 -8.18 -2.40 13.47
N THR A 251 -8.56 -3.35 12.62
CA THR A 251 -9.50 -4.41 12.97
C THR A 251 -8.85 -5.75 12.65
N THR A 252 -9.35 -6.83 13.26
CA THR A 252 -8.99 -8.20 12.91
C THR A 252 -10.22 -8.88 12.35
N ILE A 253 -10.09 -9.48 11.17
CA ILE A 253 -11.14 -10.25 10.51
C ILE A 253 -10.72 -11.72 10.54
N ALA A 254 -11.55 -12.57 11.14
CA ALA A 254 -11.39 -14.01 11.12
C ALA A 254 -12.03 -14.58 9.84
N HIS A 255 -11.27 -15.34 9.07
CA HIS A 255 -11.69 -15.96 7.83
C HIS A 255 -11.87 -17.47 8.04
N ASN A 256 -12.93 -18.02 7.45
CA ASN A 256 -13.33 -19.42 7.60
C ASN A 256 -12.40 -20.40 6.86
N ASN A 257 -11.35 -19.89 6.22
CA ASN A 257 -10.48 -20.65 5.33
C ASN A 257 -9.06 -20.11 5.40
N ILE A 258 -8.13 -20.98 5.82
CA ILE A 258 -6.70 -20.70 5.89
C ILE A 258 -6.12 -20.18 4.57
N LYS A 259 -6.68 -20.54 3.41
CA LYS A 259 -6.20 -20.05 2.10
C LYS A 259 -6.23 -18.52 1.98
N ALA A 260 -7.01 -17.82 2.79
CA ALA A 260 -6.98 -16.35 2.82
C ALA A 260 -5.58 -15.81 3.20
N THR A 261 -4.82 -16.49 4.06
CA THR A 261 -3.46 -16.04 4.45
C THR A 261 -2.42 -16.28 3.35
N VAL A 262 -2.70 -17.20 2.43
CA VAL A 262 -1.81 -17.58 1.31
C VAL A 262 -2.10 -16.75 0.05
N SER A 263 -3.18 -15.96 0.04
CA SER A 263 -3.49 -15.08 -1.09
C SER A 263 -2.40 -14.03 -1.29
N ASP A 264 -2.00 -13.76 -2.54
CA ASP A 264 -0.96 -12.77 -2.84
C ASP A 264 -1.45 -11.31 -2.66
N GLY A 265 -2.77 -11.08 -2.62
CA GLY A 265 -3.33 -9.74 -2.48
C GLY A 265 -3.32 -9.22 -1.03
N TRP A 266 -2.99 -7.95 -0.81
CA TRP A 266 -3.14 -7.28 0.50
C TRP A 266 -4.24 -6.23 0.52
N LEU A 267 -5.04 -6.19 -0.54
CA LEU A 267 -6.25 -5.39 -0.62
C LEU A 267 -7.43 -6.33 -0.81
N TYR A 268 -8.37 -6.26 0.12
CA TYR A 268 -9.59 -7.05 0.10
C TYR A 268 -10.77 -6.14 -0.24
N LYS A 269 -11.65 -6.63 -1.10
CA LYS A 269 -12.96 -6.06 -1.37
C LYS A 269 -13.98 -7.02 -0.79
N ILE A 270 -14.62 -6.59 0.29
CA ILE A 270 -15.55 -7.42 1.06
C ILE A 270 -16.95 -7.00 0.67
N TYR A 271 -17.74 -7.95 0.16
CA TYR A 271 -19.13 -7.74 -0.21
C TYR A 271 -20.06 -8.05 0.95
N HIS A 272 -20.98 -7.13 1.22
CA HIS A 272 -22.10 -7.33 2.13
C HIS A 272 -23.37 -6.90 1.43
N ASP A 273 -24.26 -7.85 1.15
CA ASP A 273 -25.50 -7.63 0.42
C ASP A 273 -25.23 -6.92 -0.93
N ASN A 274 -25.82 -5.74 -1.15
CA ASN A 274 -25.60 -4.91 -2.34
C ASN A 274 -24.50 -3.85 -2.15
N GLU A 275 -23.72 -3.97 -1.07
CA GLU A 275 -22.65 -3.05 -0.71
C GLU A 275 -21.29 -3.74 -0.69
N TYR A 276 -20.24 -2.92 -0.68
CA TYR A 276 -18.88 -3.40 -0.48
C TYR A 276 -18.06 -2.34 0.24
N PHE A 277 -17.03 -2.78 0.94
CA PHE A 277 -15.99 -1.92 1.48
C PHE A 277 -14.62 -2.51 1.18
N TYR A 278 -13.60 -1.67 1.30
CA TYR A 278 -12.22 -2.12 1.15
C TYR A 278 -11.60 -2.36 2.51
N TYR A 279 -10.73 -3.36 2.57
CA TYR A 279 -9.95 -3.67 3.75
C TYR A 279 -8.47 -3.74 3.36
N MET A 280 -7.71 -2.76 3.84
CA MET A 280 -6.29 -2.63 3.57
C MET A 280 -5.52 -3.47 4.58
N VAL A 281 -5.03 -4.62 4.16
CA VAL A 281 -4.35 -5.59 5.03
C VAL A 281 -2.87 -5.23 5.16
N HIS A 282 -2.33 -5.40 6.37
CA HIS A 282 -0.90 -5.31 6.65
C HIS A 282 -0.34 -6.53 7.40
N SER A 283 -1.20 -7.41 7.94
CA SER A 283 -0.80 -8.70 8.50
C SER A 283 -1.80 -9.80 8.18
N LYS A 284 -1.29 -11.01 7.94
CA LYS A 284 -2.05 -12.24 7.73
C LYS A 284 -1.46 -13.30 8.64
N GLU A 285 -2.28 -13.89 9.50
CA GLU A 285 -1.87 -14.86 10.51
C GLU A 285 -2.71 -16.13 10.41
N VAL A 286 -2.10 -17.27 10.68
CA VAL A 286 -2.83 -18.53 10.88
C VAL A 286 -2.85 -18.82 12.37
N ARG A 287 -4.05 -19.04 12.92
CA ARG A 287 -4.24 -19.44 14.30
C ARG A 287 -4.86 -20.84 14.33
N PHE A 288 -4.22 -21.74 15.06
CA PHE A 288 -4.72 -23.10 15.28
C PHE A 288 -5.44 -23.16 16.62
N GLU A 289 -6.75 -23.40 16.59
CA GLU A 289 -7.55 -23.63 17.80
C GLU A 289 -8.21 -25.01 17.71
N ASN A 290 -8.00 -25.86 18.72
CA ASN A 290 -8.57 -27.21 18.80
C ASN A 290 -8.32 -28.09 17.56
N GLY A 291 -7.17 -27.92 16.89
CA GLY A 291 -6.81 -28.66 15.68
C GLY A 291 -7.45 -28.15 14.39
N LEU A 292 -8.25 -27.09 14.45
CA LEU A 292 -8.81 -26.39 13.30
C LEU A 292 -8.00 -25.10 13.05
N GLY A 293 -7.51 -24.92 11.83
CA GLY A 293 -6.76 -23.73 11.43
C GLY A 293 -7.69 -22.64 10.93
N ASN A 294 -7.75 -21.51 11.63
CA ASN A 294 -8.45 -20.30 11.22
C ASN A 294 -7.45 -19.27 10.70
N ALA A 295 -7.83 -18.54 9.65
CA ALA A 295 -7.04 -17.41 9.16
C ALA A 295 -7.52 -16.13 9.84
N THR A 296 -6.60 -15.28 10.28
CA THR A 296 -6.90 -13.93 10.75
C THR A 296 -6.16 -12.92 9.89
N ILE A 297 -6.88 -11.96 9.33
CA ILE A 297 -6.33 -10.87 8.53
C ILE A 297 -6.50 -9.54 9.28
N ILE A 298 -5.41 -8.80 9.44
CA ILE A 298 -5.34 -7.57 10.22
C ILE A 298 -5.09 -6.40 9.27
N GLY A 299 -5.90 -5.37 9.42
CA GLY A 299 -6.04 -4.33 8.42
C GLY A 299 -6.86 -3.15 8.90
N VAL A 300 -6.96 -2.16 8.03
CA VAL A 300 -7.75 -0.95 8.25
C VAL A 300 -8.90 -0.91 7.25
N LEU A 301 -10.09 -0.67 7.79
CA LEU A 301 -11.31 -0.55 7.01
C LEU A 301 -11.37 0.78 6.28
N TYR A 302 -11.58 0.74 4.96
CA TYR A 302 -11.74 1.91 4.11
C TYR A 302 -13.18 1.98 3.55
N PRO A 303 -13.89 3.08 3.79
CA PRO A 303 -15.32 3.15 3.50
C PRO A 303 -15.61 3.19 2.00
N LYS A 304 -16.78 2.67 1.63
CA LYS A 304 -17.37 2.78 0.28
C LYS A 304 -17.54 4.23 -0.17
N ASP A 305 -17.92 5.09 0.77
CA ASP A 305 -18.07 6.53 0.57
C ASP A 305 -17.10 7.27 1.51
N ASP A 306 -16.05 7.84 0.92
CA ASP A 306 -15.01 8.60 1.61
C ASP A 306 -15.23 10.11 1.51
N ARG A 307 -16.38 10.55 0.95
CA ARG A 307 -16.73 11.97 0.92
C ARG A 307 -16.85 12.49 2.34
N ARG A 308 -16.12 13.57 2.62
CA ARG A 308 -16.11 14.24 3.93
C ARG A 308 -15.71 13.29 5.08
N ILE A 309 -14.98 12.20 4.79
CA ILE A 309 -14.57 11.18 5.78
C ILE A 309 -13.92 11.80 7.03
N PHE A 310 -13.18 12.90 6.86
CA PHE A 310 -12.52 13.61 7.96
C PHE A 310 -13.37 14.68 8.66
N GLU A 311 -14.55 15.03 8.15
CA GLU A 311 -15.55 15.84 8.88
C GLU A 311 -16.43 14.98 9.78
N THR A 312 -16.72 13.73 9.38
CA THR A 312 -17.53 12.78 10.17
C THR A 312 -16.80 12.18 11.36
N GLN A 313 -15.46 12.26 11.42
CA GLN A 313 -14.64 11.63 12.46
C GLN A 313 -13.97 12.61 13.45
N PHE A 314 -14.65 13.69 13.82
CA PHE A 314 -14.33 14.43 15.06
C PHE A 314 -14.93 13.74 16.29
N ILE A 315 -14.71 12.44 16.45
CA ILE A 315 -14.88 11.74 17.72
C ILE A 315 -13.76 10.70 17.83
N MET A 316 -12.52 11.16 18.03
CA MET A 316 -11.75 10.48 19.07
C MET A 316 -12.63 10.59 20.31
N LYS A 317 -13.16 9.45 20.76
CA LYS A 317 -13.84 9.36 22.03
C LYS A 317 -12.98 10.07 23.06
N LYS A 318 -13.46 11.21 23.55
CA LYS A 318 -13.37 11.46 24.98
C LYS A 318 -14.13 10.31 25.63
N SER A 319 -13.41 9.26 25.98
CA SER A 319 -13.81 8.24 26.93
C SER A 319 -12.53 7.99 27.75
N ASP A 320 -12.38 8.48 28.97
CA ASP A 320 -13.41 8.78 29.97
C ASP A 320 -13.07 10.06 30.76
N GLU A 321 -14.10 10.85 31.03
CA GLU A 321 -14.11 11.84 32.11
C GLU A 321 -14.26 11.09 33.44
N ASP A 322 -13.31 11.25 34.35
CA ASP A 322 -13.51 11.74 35.74
C ASP A 322 -12.18 11.79 36.51
#